data_AF-A0A4Y2MPR5-F1
#
_entry.id   AF-A0A4Y2MPR5-F1
#
_cell.length_a   1.000
_cell.length_b   1.000
_cell.length_c   1.000
_cell.angle_alpha   90.00
_cell.angle_beta   90.00
_cell.angle_gamma   90.00
#
_symmetry.space_group_name_H-M   'P 1'
#
loop_
_entity.id
_entity.type
_entity.pdbx_description
1 polymer ?
#
loop_
_entity_poly.entity_id
_entity_poly.type
_entity_poly.pdbx_seq_one_letter_code
_entity_poly.pdbx_strand_id
1 'polypeptide(L)'
;MAGKGSGVVARIKNVAKNYNSTHCILHRYALVTKRISATFKSVLDEAVKIINFIKSKPLQSRIFKAMYEDMGSLHTALLLHAEVRWLSRDKMLVRIFELRKELMAYFIGHNFELSDRLNNMAWLSTLAYLADIFGKLNELCLALQGKQATNIASKR
;
A
#
# COMPACT_ATOMS: atom_id res chain seq x y z
N MET A 1 -15.27 -6.80 12.84
CA MET A 1 -15.54 -6.28 14.21
C MET A 1 -15.78 -4.78 14.14
N ALA A 2 -16.79 -4.23 14.81
CA ALA A 2 -17.11 -2.79 14.82
C ALA A 2 -16.22 -1.96 15.77
N GLY A 3 -15.08 -2.52 16.21
CA GLY A 3 -14.18 -1.90 17.17
C GLY A 3 -14.90 -1.45 18.45
N LYS A 4 -14.59 -0.24 18.89
CA LYS A 4 -15.15 0.42 20.09
C LYS A 4 -16.68 0.66 20.02
N GLY A 5 -17.28 0.61 18.83
CA GLY A 5 -18.72 0.82 18.62
C GLY A 5 -19.58 -0.46 18.70
N SER A 6 -18.99 -1.61 19.03
CA SER A 6 -19.70 -2.91 19.06
C SER A 6 -20.93 -2.91 19.98
N GLY A 7 -20.82 -2.28 21.16
CA GLY A 7 -21.93 -2.19 22.13
C GLY A 7 -23.07 -1.31 21.63
N VAL A 8 -22.77 -0.20 20.95
CA VAL A 8 -23.78 0.69 20.35
C VAL A 8 -24.49 -0.01 19.20
N VAL A 9 -23.73 -0.69 18.32
CA VAL A 9 -24.30 -1.50 17.23
C VAL A 9 -25.22 -2.59 17.77
N ALA A 10 -24.84 -3.26 18.86
CA ALA A 10 -25.68 -4.29 19.49
C ALA A 10 -27.00 -3.71 20.03
N ARG A 11 -26.95 -2.55 20.71
CA ARG A 11 -28.15 -1.86 21.22
C ARG A 11 -29.08 -1.41 20.09
N ILE A 12 -28.55 -0.87 19.00
CA ILE A 12 -29.36 -0.45 17.85
C ILE A 12 -30.05 -1.67 17.20
N LYS A 13 -29.35 -2.81 17.05
CA LYS A 13 -29.94 -4.05 16.53
C LYS A 13 -31.09 -4.60 17.39
N ASN A 14 -31.06 -4.36 18.71
CA ASN A 14 -32.13 -4.79 19.59
C ASN A 14 -33.43 -3.99 19.39
N VAL A 15 -33.32 -2.71 19.03
CA VAL A 15 -34.49 -1.82 18.83
C VAL A 15 -34.94 -1.81 17.36
N ALA A 16 -33.99 -1.87 16.43
CA ALA A 16 -34.24 -1.92 14.99
C ALA A 16 -33.60 -3.18 14.41
N LYS A 17 -34.33 -4.30 14.42
CA LYS A 17 -33.84 -5.61 13.95
C LYS A 17 -33.36 -5.61 12.48
N ASN A 18 -33.88 -4.67 11.67
CA ASN A 18 -33.48 -4.49 10.27
C ASN A 18 -32.23 -3.62 10.09
N TYR A 19 -31.59 -3.16 11.19
CA TYR A 19 -30.40 -2.32 11.13
C TYR A 19 -29.17 -3.12 10.68
N ASN A 20 -28.64 -2.74 9.52
CA ASN A 20 -27.40 -3.28 8.98
C ASN A 20 -26.22 -2.36 9.34
N SER A 21 -25.43 -2.77 10.33
CA SER A 21 -24.17 -2.11 10.62
C SER A 21 -23.14 -2.42 9.53
N THR A 22 -22.66 -1.40 8.84
CA THR A 22 -21.52 -1.54 7.93
C THR A 22 -20.22 -1.65 8.74
N HIS A 23 -19.40 -2.66 8.46
CA HIS A 23 -18.06 -2.77 9.04
C HIS A 23 -17.22 -1.52 8.74
N CYS A 24 -16.17 -1.26 9.52
CA CYS A 24 -15.25 -0.18 9.19
C CYS A 24 -14.72 -0.39 7.76
N ILE A 25 -14.71 0.68 6.98
CA ILE A 25 -14.33 0.66 5.56
C ILE A 25 -12.95 -0.02 5.39
N LEU A 26 -12.02 0.23 6.32
CA LEU A 26 -10.71 -0.40 6.43
C LEU A 26 -10.75 -1.93 6.49
N HIS A 27 -11.73 -2.51 7.20
CA HIS A 27 -11.88 -3.95 7.30
C HIS A 27 -12.45 -4.56 6.01
N ARG A 28 -13.42 -3.88 5.37
CA ARG A 28 -13.92 -4.30 4.05
C ARG A 28 -12.81 -4.27 3.01
N TYR A 29 -11.95 -3.26 3.04
CA TYR A 29 -10.77 -3.20 2.19
C TYR A 29 -9.80 -4.36 2.45
N ALA A 30 -9.48 -4.64 3.71
CA ALA A 30 -8.62 -5.78 4.06
C ALA A 30 -9.19 -7.14 3.59
N LEU A 31 -10.52 -7.25 3.45
CA LEU A 31 -11.17 -8.45 2.90
C LEU A 31 -11.12 -8.50 1.37
N VAL A 32 -11.32 -7.37 0.68
CA VAL A 32 -11.20 -7.30 -0.79
C VAL A 32 -9.77 -7.61 -1.23
N THR A 33 -8.76 -7.12 -0.51
CA THR A 33 -7.36 -7.45 -0.82
C THR A 33 -7.02 -8.94 -0.65
N LYS A 34 -7.74 -9.66 0.22
CA LYS A 34 -7.59 -11.12 0.36
C LYS A 34 -8.18 -11.89 -0.84
N ARG A 35 -9.03 -11.23 -1.64
CA ARG A 35 -9.70 -11.80 -2.81
C ARG A 35 -9.22 -11.18 -4.12
N ILE A 36 -8.09 -10.49 -4.12
CA ILE A 36 -7.49 -9.97 -5.34
C ILE A 36 -7.09 -11.15 -6.25
N SER A 37 -7.17 -10.96 -7.58
CA SER A 37 -6.82 -12.03 -8.52
C SER A 37 -5.37 -12.50 -8.30
N ALA A 38 -5.07 -13.75 -8.65
CA ALA A 38 -3.73 -14.33 -8.49
C ALA A 38 -2.66 -13.46 -9.18
N THR A 39 -2.98 -12.89 -10.35
CA THR A 39 -2.11 -11.97 -11.10
C THR A 39 -1.76 -10.73 -10.29
N PHE A 40 -2.76 -10.03 -9.76
CA PHE A 40 -2.53 -8.82 -8.96
C PHE A 40 -1.75 -9.11 -7.67
N LYS A 41 -2.06 -10.24 -7.02
CA LYS A 41 -1.34 -10.69 -5.84
C LYS A 41 0.14 -10.93 -6.15
N SER A 42 0.44 -11.64 -7.25
CA SER A 42 1.81 -11.92 -7.66
C SER A 42 2.61 -10.65 -7.87
N VAL A 43 2.05 -9.66 -8.60
CA VAL A 43 2.72 -8.38 -8.83
C VAL A 43 2.99 -7.64 -7.52
N LEU A 44 2.02 -7.63 -6.60
CA LEU A 44 2.17 -7.00 -5.30
C LEU A 44 3.25 -7.68 -4.43
N ASP A 45 3.29 -9.01 -4.42
CA ASP A 45 4.27 -9.78 -3.66
C ASP A 45 5.69 -9.60 -4.26
N GLU A 46 5.82 -9.57 -5.58
CA GLU A 46 7.08 -9.26 -6.28
C GLU A 46 7.56 -7.83 -5.99
N ALA A 47 6.66 -6.83 -6.02
CA ALA A 47 6.97 -5.44 -5.65
C ALA A 47 7.50 -5.32 -4.21
N VAL A 48 6.89 -6.05 -3.26
CA VAL A 48 7.36 -6.13 -1.88
C VAL A 48 8.76 -6.75 -1.81
N LYS A 49 9.03 -7.83 -2.57
CA LYS A 49 10.34 -8.46 -2.62
C LYS A 49 11.43 -7.51 -3.15
N ILE A 50 11.16 -6.75 -4.21
CA ILE A 50 12.09 -5.76 -4.77
C ILE A 50 12.54 -4.76 -3.70
N ILE A 51 11.58 -4.18 -2.97
CA ILE A 51 11.89 -3.19 -1.93
C ILE A 51 12.60 -3.82 -0.74
N ASN A 52 12.13 -4.99 -0.30
CA ASN A 52 12.76 -5.71 0.81
C ASN A 52 14.21 -6.07 0.48
N PHE A 53 14.52 -6.43 -0.76
CA PHE A 53 15.90 -6.72 -1.17
C PHE A 53 16.82 -5.50 -0.96
N ILE A 54 16.42 -4.33 -1.47
CA ILE A 54 17.21 -3.09 -1.34
C ILE A 54 17.39 -2.68 0.12
N LYS A 55 16.33 -2.87 0.91
CA LYS A 55 16.28 -2.40 2.30
C LYS A 55 16.75 -3.42 3.33
N SER A 56 16.92 -4.68 2.93
CA SER A 56 17.41 -5.77 3.79
C SER A 56 18.78 -5.46 4.40
N LYS A 57 19.61 -4.69 3.69
CA LYS A 57 20.95 -4.31 4.11
C LYS A 57 21.04 -2.77 4.22
N PRO A 58 21.43 -2.21 5.38
CA PRO A 58 21.55 -0.76 5.56
C PRO A 58 22.49 -0.09 4.55
N LEU A 59 23.60 -0.74 4.22
CA LEU A 59 24.54 -0.26 3.21
C LEU A 59 23.88 -0.16 1.83
N GLN A 60 23.11 -1.17 1.43
CA GLN A 60 22.42 -1.19 0.14
C GLN A 60 21.34 -0.11 0.05
N SER A 61 20.58 0.10 1.12
CA SER A 61 19.64 1.22 1.17
C SER A 61 20.34 2.58 1.08
N ARG A 62 21.56 2.72 1.60
CA ARG A 62 22.36 3.96 1.48
C ARG A 62 22.93 4.16 0.08
N ILE A 63 23.44 3.09 -0.54
CA ILE A 63 23.94 3.13 -1.93
C ILE A 63 22.82 3.51 -2.89
N PHE A 64 21.68 2.83 -2.77
CA PHE A 64 20.50 3.16 -3.58
C PHE A 64 20.04 4.60 -3.35
N LYS A 65 20.15 5.09 -2.11
CA LYS A 65 19.86 6.49 -1.77
C LYS A 65 20.73 7.49 -2.48
N ALA A 66 22.05 7.34 -2.37
CA ALA A 66 22.98 8.22 -3.06
C ALA A 66 22.76 8.21 -4.58
N MET A 67 22.37 7.05 -5.14
CA MET A 67 22.17 6.90 -6.57
C MET A 67 20.95 7.67 -7.11
N TYR A 68 19.78 7.60 -6.46
CA TYR A 68 18.63 8.40 -6.95
C TYR A 68 18.80 9.90 -6.68
N GLU A 69 19.60 10.29 -5.67
CA GLU A 69 19.96 11.70 -5.43
C GLU A 69 20.83 12.24 -6.56
N ASP A 70 21.84 11.46 -6.99
CA ASP A 70 22.72 11.81 -8.10
C ASP A 70 21.96 11.85 -9.45
N MET A 71 21.01 10.95 -9.66
CA MET A 71 20.14 10.94 -10.85
C MET A 71 19.07 12.03 -10.84
N GLY A 72 19.00 12.88 -9.80
CA GLY A 72 18.06 14.01 -9.73
C GLY A 72 16.60 13.59 -9.58
N SER A 73 16.35 12.43 -8.96
CA SER A 73 14.99 11.88 -8.87
C SER A 73 14.09 12.74 -7.98
N LEU A 74 12.83 12.94 -8.41
CA LEU A 74 11.83 13.69 -7.64
C LEU A 74 11.53 13.04 -6.28
N HIS A 75 11.77 11.74 -6.16
CA HIS A 75 11.37 10.94 -5.03
C HIS A 75 12.57 10.37 -4.29
N THR A 76 12.80 10.89 -3.08
CA THR A 76 14.03 10.67 -2.32
C THR A 76 13.97 9.50 -1.32
N ALA A 77 13.05 8.54 -1.50
CA ALA A 77 13.01 7.33 -0.67
C ALA A 77 12.06 6.26 -1.23
N LEU A 78 12.55 5.00 -1.23
CA LEU A 78 11.67 3.83 -1.18
C LEU A 78 11.08 3.68 0.23
N LEU A 79 9.77 3.53 0.32
CA LEU A 79 9.05 3.35 1.58
C LEU A 79 9.08 1.88 1.99
N LEU A 80 9.63 1.58 3.18
CA LEU A 80 9.51 0.24 3.77
C LEU A 80 8.27 0.12 4.65
N HIS A 81 7.91 1.16 5.42
CA HIS A 81 6.80 1.09 6.36
C HIS A 81 6.24 2.45 6.79
N ALA A 82 4.90 2.51 6.88
CA ALA A 82 4.14 3.36 7.81
C ALA A 82 2.81 2.64 8.13
N GLU A 83 2.27 2.89 9.33
CA GLU A 83 1.51 1.98 10.20
C GLU A 83 0.10 1.52 9.77
N VAL A 84 -0.30 1.72 8.51
CA VAL A 84 -1.51 1.10 7.96
C VAL A 84 -1.11 0.32 6.71
N ARG A 85 -1.08 -1.01 6.84
CA ARG A 85 -0.47 -2.02 5.94
C ARG A 85 -0.78 -1.90 4.44
N TRP A 86 -1.74 -1.08 4.04
CA TRP A 86 -2.15 -0.84 2.66
C TRP A 86 -2.01 0.63 2.22
N LEU A 87 -2.11 1.61 3.14
CA LEU A 87 -1.78 3.04 2.92
C LEU A 87 -0.28 3.28 2.66
N SER A 88 0.53 2.28 2.96
CA SER A 88 1.94 2.24 2.60
C SER A 88 2.17 1.49 1.29
N ARG A 89 1.20 0.69 0.82
CA ARG A 89 1.35 -0.16 -0.38
C ARG A 89 1.08 0.63 -1.66
N ASP A 90 0.07 1.51 -1.68
CA ASP A 90 -0.13 2.44 -2.80
C ASP A 90 1.14 3.26 -3.07
N LYS A 91 1.66 3.92 -2.03
CA LYS A 91 2.86 4.76 -2.15
C LYS A 91 4.07 3.95 -2.55
N MET A 92 4.20 2.74 -2.02
CA MET A 92 5.27 1.82 -2.40
C MET A 92 5.24 1.49 -3.91
N LEU A 93 4.08 1.13 -4.45
CA LEU A 93 3.93 0.80 -5.86
C LEU A 93 4.23 2.01 -6.76
N VAL A 94 3.72 3.18 -6.39
CA VAL A 94 4.02 4.46 -7.08
C VAL A 94 5.54 4.69 -7.14
N ARG A 95 6.25 4.52 -6.01
CA ARG A 95 7.70 4.74 -5.96
C ARG A 95 8.49 3.75 -6.81
N ILE A 96 8.07 2.49 -6.89
CA ILE A 96 8.72 1.51 -7.78
C ILE A 96 8.57 1.94 -9.24
N PHE A 97 7.38 2.43 -9.61
CA PHE A 97 7.12 2.88 -10.97
C PHE A 97 7.95 4.13 -11.34
N GLU A 98 8.00 5.12 -10.45
CA GLU A 98 8.72 6.37 -10.67
C GLU A 98 10.24 6.17 -10.65
N LEU A 99 10.75 5.36 -9.71
CA LEU A 99 12.18 5.04 -9.59
C LEU A 99 12.61 3.88 -10.49
N ARG A 100 11.84 3.55 -11.54
CA ARG A 100 12.10 2.39 -12.39
C ARG A 100 13.51 2.42 -12.99
N LYS A 101 13.97 3.58 -13.47
CA LYS A 101 15.27 3.71 -14.13
C LYS A 101 16.41 3.51 -13.14
N GLU A 102 16.26 4.08 -11.96
CA GLU A 102 17.17 3.96 -10.83
C GLU A 102 17.21 2.49 -10.35
N LEU A 103 16.06 1.86 -10.18
CA LEU A 103 15.99 0.44 -9.84
C LEU A 103 16.69 -0.44 -10.89
N MET A 104 16.48 -0.16 -12.17
CA MET A 104 17.18 -0.87 -13.25
C MET A 104 18.69 -0.69 -13.16
N ALA A 105 19.18 0.55 -13.03
CA ALA A 105 20.61 0.83 -12.90
C ALA A 105 21.22 0.15 -11.68
N TYR A 106 20.52 0.17 -10.55
CA TYR A 106 20.95 -0.48 -9.32
C TYR A 106 21.10 -2.00 -9.51
N PHE A 107 20.17 -2.65 -10.20
CA PHE A 107 20.20 -4.08 -10.41
C PHE A 107 21.18 -4.57 -11.48
N ILE A 108 21.74 -3.69 -12.33
CA ILE A 108 22.79 -4.09 -13.28
C ILE A 108 23.97 -4.76 -12.55
N GLY A 109 24.34 -4.25 -11.37
CA GLY A 109 25.43 -4.79 -10.54
C GLY A 109 25.00 -5.83 -9.51
N HIS A 110 23.70 -6.19 -9.44
CA HIS A 110 23.17 -7.09 -8.43
C HIS A 110 22.41 -8.23 -9.08
N ASN A 111 22.85 -9.47 -8.86
CA ASN A 111 22.12 -10.65 -9.31
C ASN A 111 20.83 -10.82 -8.49
N PHE A 112 19.75 -10.18 -8.94
CA PHE A 112 18.44 -10.23 -8.30
C PHE A 112 17.38 -10.78 -9.25
N GLU A 113 16.66 -11.80 -8.78
CA GLU A 113 15.75 -12.63 -9.58
C GLU A 113 14.57 -11.89 -10.22
N LEU A 114 14.19 -10.70 -9.72
CA LEU A 114 13.06 -9.91 -10.24
C LEU A 114 13.48 -8.67 -11.02
N SER A 115 14.77 -8.53 -11.35
CA SER A 115 15.27 -7.37 -12.09
C SER A 115 14.65 -7.23 -13.49
N ASP A 116 14.28 -8.36 -14.12
CA ASP A 116 13.59 -8.43 -15.42
C ASP A 116 12.20 -7.79 -15.38
N ARG A 117 11.52 -7.79 -14.23
CA ARG A 117 10.17 -7.20 -14.08
C ARG A 117 10.15 -5.72 -14.41
N LEU A 118 11.26 -5.02 -14.19
CA LEU A 118 11.40 -3.59 -14.51
C LEU A 118 11.46 -3.33 -16.03
N ASN A 119 11.57 -4.36 -16.86
CA ASN A 119 11.45 -4.28 -18.32
C ASN A 119 10.15 -4.91 -18.86
N ASN A 120 9.40 -5.61 -18.02
CA ASN A 120 8.19 -6.29 -18.42
C ASN A 120 7.00 -5.30 -18.42
N MET A 121 6.55 -4.89 -19.61
CA MET A 121 5.46 -3.93 -19.74
C MET A 121 4.12 -4.42 -19.19
N ALA A 122 3.82 -5.72 -19.27
CA ALA A 122 2.58 -6.27 -18.68
C ALA A 122 2.61 -6.18 -17.14
N TRP A 123 3.77 -6.47 -16.55
CA TRP A 123 3.98 -6.32 -15.12
C TRP A 123 3.86 -4.85 -14.69
N LEU A 124 4.51 -3.94 -15.42
CA LEU A 124 4.49 -2.50 -15.14
C LEU A 124 3.09 -1.90 -15.27
N SER A 125 2.32 -2.29 -16.29
CA SER A 125 0.93 -1.86 -16.44
C SER A 125 0.06 -2.35 -15.29
N THR A 126 0.29 -3.58 -14.82
CA THR A 126 -0.42 -4.14 -13.67
C THR A 126 -0.03 -3.42 -12.37
N LEU A 127 1.26 -3.11 -12.20
CA LEU A 127 1.78 -2.33 -11.06
C LEU A 127 1.15 -0.93 -11.02
N ALA A 128 1.13 -0.22 -12.15
CA ALA A 128 0.54 1.11 -12.28
C ALA A 128 -0.96 1.08 -12.00
N TYR A 129 -1.69 0.11 -12.56
CA TYR A 129 -3.11 -0.08 -12.26
C TYR A 129 -3.36 -0.28 -10.76
N LEU A 130 -2.55 -1.12 -10.09
CA LEU A 130 -2.66 -1.33 -8.65
C LEU A 130 -2.33 -0.07 -7.85
N ALA A 131 -1.33 0.70 -8.29
CA ALA A 131 -0.97 1.97 -7.68
C ALA A 131 -2.14 2.97 -7.74
N ASP A 132 -2.77 3.13 -8.90
CA ASP A 132 -3.90 4.04 -9.12
C ASP A 132 -5.12 3.63 -8.28
N ILE A 133 -5.51 2.35 -8.34
CA ILE A 133 -6.65 1.84 -7.58
C ILE A 133 -6.38 1.99 -6.08
N PHE A 134 -5.22 1.58 -5.59
CA PHE A 134 -4.92 1.72 -4.16
C PHE A 134 -4.82 3.20 -3.74
N GLY A 135 -4.35 4.08 -4.61
CA GLY A 135 -4.36 5.53 -4.39
C GLY A 135 -5.78 6.07 -4.22
N LYS A 136 -6.72 5.69 -5.09
CA LYS A 136 -8.13 6.11 -4.97
C LYS A 136 -8.81 5.53 -3.74
N LEU A 137 -8.51 4.29 -3.38
CA LEU A 137 -9.01 3.70 -2.15
C LEU A 137 -8.44 4.39 -0.90
N ASN A 138 -7.19 4.84 -0.97
CA ASN A 138 -6.54 5.63 0.06
C ASN A 138 -7.22 6.99 0.24
N GLU A 139 -7.37 7.75 -0.84
CA GLU A 139 -8.11 9.03 -0.85
C GLU A 139 -9.49 8.88 -0.20
N LEU A 140 -10.24 7.85 -0.60
CA LEU A 140 -11.56 7.57 -0.03
C LEU A 140 -11.50 7.22 1.45
N CYS A 141 -10.52 6.43 1.90
CA CYS A 141 -10.37 6.14 3.33
C CYS A 141 -10.00 7.37 4.14
N LEU A 142 -9.11 8.22 3.64
CA LEU A 142 -8.73 9.46 4.30
C LEU A 142 -9.92 10.43 4.35
N ALA A 143 -10.69 10.55 3.28
CA ALA A 143 -11.92 11.33 3.26
C ALA A 143 -12.96 10.83 4.27
N LEU A 144 -13.11 9.50 4.40
CA LEU A 144 -14.00 8.89 5.40
C LEU A 144 -13.46 8.98 6.83
N GLN A 145 -12.15 9.16 7.02
CA GLN A 145 -11.52 9.39 8.33
C GLN A 145 -11.46 10.88 8.71
N GLY A 146 -11.55 11.79 7.73
CA GLY A 146 -11.34 13.22 7.90
C GLY A 146 -12.63 14.05 7.99
N LYS A 147 -12.80 14.72 9.15
CA LYS A 147 -13.71 15.83 9.49
C LYS A 147 -15.21 15.64 9.14
N GLN A 148 -16.00 15.44 10.20
CA GLN A 148 -17.49 15.42 10.27
C GLN A 148 -18.21 14.10 9.99
N ALA A 149 -17.62 12.95 10.35
CA ALA A 149 -18.39 11.70 10.51
C ALA A 149 -18.08 11.08 11.89
N THR A 150 -18.88 11.49 12.88
CA THR A 150 -19.16 10.76 14.14
C THR A 150 -18.02 9.90 14.70
N ASN A 151 -16.96 10.56 15.13
CA ASN A 151 -16.24 10.08 16.31
C ASN A 151 -17.23 10.15 17.47
N ILE A 152 -17.80 9.00 17.87
CA ILE A 152 -18.19 8.82 19.27
C ILE A 152 -16.87 8.83 20.05
N ALA A 153 -16.43 10.04 20.35
CA ALA A 153 -15.35 10.29 21.28
C ALA A 153 -15.84 9.78 22.64
N SER A 154 -15.20 8.74 23.17
CA SER A 154 -15.00 8.68 24.61
C SER A 154 -13.51 8.83 24.86
N LYS A 155 -13.18 9.89 25.59
CA LYS A 155 -11.85 10.21 26.11
C LYS A 155 -11.31 9.02 26.92
N ARG A 156 -9.97 9.01 26.97
CA ARG A 156 -9.05 8.04 27.58
C ARG A 156 -9.58 7.33 28.81
#